data_AF-A0A293MN62-F1
#
_entry.id   AF-A0A293MN62-F1
#
_cell.length_a   1.000
_cell.length_b   1.000
_cell.length_c   1.000
_cell.angle_alpha   90.00
_cell.angle_beta   90.00
_cell.angle_gamma   90.00
#
_symmetry.space_group_name_H-M   'P 1'
#
loop_
_entity.id
_entity.type
_entity.pdbx_description
1 polymer ?
#
loop_
_entity_poly.entity_id
_entity_poly.type
_entity_poly.pdbx_seq_one_letter_code
_entity_poly.pdbx_strand_id
1 'polypeptide(L)'
;MAVSPVYSQADLDTYKRILYDALETLEFRPQSYTLDRDLWCSDQWCRKHAKQIFMDVTHFLFTMLDKEKAKARFAPCWPARDEQLQRDFRDVVSNWFKELQGRKESAPFVAGFHQDVLLYPTRPACIELYAHFTAYVLQSCLDNTGYKRMFSYVPKGRKMMLDKMLEYEVHCCRAAEAELKDQIKSVEEAGAAYIREQRKRQDDAEVKIKCLREKLQSMDTTTVEFAERESKDFCDEVDDVASFLDTWEKFESVVSSLADRSREGTTFDGAQFQGDGKLDMVRSR
;
A
#
# COMPACT_ATOMS: atom_id res chain seq x y z
N MET A 1 -38.31 26.63 33.43
CA MET A 1 -37.58 25.40 33.84
C MET A 1 -37.91 24.33 32.83
N ALA A 2 -37.01 24.01 31.90
CA ALA A 2 -37.23 22.94 30.95
C ALA A 2 -37.09 21.60 31.68
N VAL A 3 -38.16 20.81 31.71
CA VAL A 3 -38.16 19.46 32.29
C VAL A 3 -37.16 18.62 31.48
N SER A 4 -36.05 18.21 32.11
CA SER A 4 -35.13 17.27 31.48
C SER A 4 -35.93 16.02 31.11
N PRO A 5 -35.89 15.56 29.84
CA PRO A 5 -36.61 14.35 29.46
C PRO A 5 -36.13 13.19 30.33
N VAL A 6 -37.07 12.42 30.87
CA VAL A 6 -36.77 11.20 31.60
C VAL A 6 -36.30 10.19 30.56
N TYR A 7 -34.98 10.05 30.42
CA TYR A 7 -34.40 9.04 29.53
C TYR A 7 -34.58 7.66 30.15
N SER A 8 -35.22 6.74 29.41
CA SER A 8 -35.14 5.34 29.79
C SER A 8 -33.72 4.83 29.54
N GLN A 9 -33.26 3.88 30.35
CA GLN A 9 -31.95 3.25 30.14
C GLN A 9 -31.83 2.62 28.74
N ALA A 10 -32.94 2.06 28.23
CA ALA A 10 -33.01 1.47 26.90
C ALA A 10 -32.79 2.51 25.77
N ASP A 11 -33.26 3.75 25.94
CA ASP A 11 -33.04 4.81 24.96
C ASP A 11 -31.58 5.27 24.96
N LEU A 12 -30.98 5.37 26.15
CA LEU A 12 -29.56 5.71 26.30
C LEU A 12 -28.65 4.66 25.64
N ASP A 13 -28.90 3.39 25.91
CA ASP A 13 -28.14 2.28 25.32
C ASP A 13 -28.29 2.26 23.80
N THR A 14 -29.47 2.63 23.30
CA THR A 14 -29.68 2.78 21.86
C THR A 14 -28.82 3.91 21.29
N TYR A 15 -28.83 5.10 21.89
CA TYR A 15 -28.01 6.21 21.42
C TYR A 15 -26.50 5.91 21.50
N LYS A 16 -26.04 5.19 22.52
CA LYS A 16 -24.65 4.72 22.61
C LYS A 16 -24.28 3.81 21.44
N ARG A 17 -25.11 2.80 21.15
CA ARG A 17 -24.88 1.88 20.01
C ARG A 17 -24.87 2.61 18.69
N ILE A 18 -25.88 3.45 18.50
CA ILE A 18 -26.02 4.30 17.32
C ILE A 18 -24.77 5.16 17.08
N LEU A 19 -24.27 5.81 18.13
CA LEU A 19 -23.08 6.64 18.05
C LEU A 19 -21.83 5.80 17.76
N TYR A 20 -21.70 4.62 18.39
CA TYR A 20 -20.60 3.69 18.13
C TYR A 20 -20.59 3.24 16.67
N ASP A 21 -21.72 2.68 16.22
CA ASP A 21 -21.82 2.10 14.89
C ASP A 21 -21.57 3.22 13.83
N ALA A 22 -22.07 4.44 14.06
CA ALA A 22 -21.84 5.56 13.15
C ALA A 22 -20.37 6.05 13.12
N LEU A 23 -19.67 6.01 14.26
CA LEU A 23 -18.24 6.31 14.32
C LEU A 23 -17.42 5.22 13.61
N GLU A 24 -17.83 3.96 13.73
CA GLU A 24 -17.22 2.84 13.00
C GLU A 24 -17.41 3.00 11.49
N THR A 25 -18.61 3.36 11.03
CA THR A 25 -18.92 3.66 9.63
C THR A 25 -18.12 4.85 9.07
N LEU A 26 -17.82 5.86 9.89
CA LEU A 26 -16.95 6.97 9.51
C LEU A 26 -15.45 6.62 9.60
N GLU A 27 -15.10 5.37 9.93
CA GLU A 27 -13.73 4.89 10.12
C GLU A 27 -12.96 5.63 11.22
N PHE A 28 -13.64 6.02 12.31
CA PHE A 28 -12.98 6.64 13.44
C PHE A 28 -12.00 5.67 14.12
N ARG A 29 -10.70 6.00 14.08
CA ARG A 29 -9.61 5.24 14.72
C ARG A 29 -8.85 6.15 15.71
N PRO A 30 -9.13 6.05 17.02
CA PRO A 30 -8.39 6.80 18.03
C PRO A 30 -6.94 6.31 18.13
N GLN A 31 -6.00 7.22 18.36
CA GLN A 31 -4.56 6.91 18.43
C GLN A 31 -4.11 6.43 19.81
N SER A 32 -4.81 6.85 20.87
CA SER A 32 -4.38 6.71 22.26
C SER A 32 -5.09 5.59 23.02
N TYR A 33 -6.13 4.98 22.44
CA TYR A 33 -6.89 3.89 23.04
C TYR A 33 -7.56 3.03 21.97
N THR A 34 -7.95 1.81 22.34
CA THR A 34 -8.79 0.96 21.49
C THR A 34 -10.26 1.29 21.73
N LEU A 35 -10.99 1.54 20.65
CA LEU A 35 -12.44 1.69 20.69
C LEU A 35 -13.06 0.30 20.55
N ASP A 36 -13.55 -0.25 21.65
CA ASP A 36 -14.24 -1.55 21.68
C ASP A 36 -15.72 -1.36 22.00
N ARG A 37 -16.58 -2.14 21.35
CA ARG A 37 -18.04 -2.01 21.44
C ARG A 37 -18.57 -2.30 22.84
N ASP A 38 -18.04 -3.33 23.49
CA ASP A 38 -18.48 -3.74 24.82
C ASP A 38 -18.01 -2.72 25.85
N LEU A 39 -16.79 -2.20 25.69
CA LEU A 39 -16.28 -1.11 26.52
C LEU A 39 -17.07 0.19 26.34
N TRP A 40 -17.43 0.57 25.10
CA TRP A 40 -18.23 1.74 24.80
C TRP A 40 -19.63 1.68 25.43
N CYS A 41 -20.27 0.51 25.39
CA CYS A 41 -21.57 0.31 26.00
C CYS A 41 -21.49 0.21 27.54
N SER A 42 -20.33 -0.16 28.09
CA SER A 42 -20.11 -0.25 29.54
C SER A 42 -20.11 1.13 30.22
N ASP A 43 -20.81 1.24 31.33
CA ASP A 43 -20.88 2.47 32.13
C ASP A 43 -19.54 2.82 32.81
N GLN A 44 -18.69 1.82 33.06
CA GLN A 44 -17.46 1.98 33.82
C GLN A 44 -16.32 2.55 32.98
N TRP A 45 -16.19 2.12 31.72
CA TRP A 45 -15.13 2.57 30.81
C TRP A 45 -15.37 4.01 30.33
N CYS A 46 -16.62 4.33 30.00
CA CYS A 46 -17.04 5.69 29.67
C CYS A 46 -16.65 6.67 30.78
N ARG A 47 -16.84 6.38 32.07
CA ARG A 47 -16.55 7.37 33.13
C ARG A 47 -15.09 7.77 33.28
N LYS A 48 -14.14 6.86 33.05
CA LYS A 48 -12.71 7.11 33.25
C LYS A 48 -12.07 7.85 32.06
N HIS A 49 -12.53 7.57 30.84
CA HIS A 49 -11.92 8.09 29.62
C HIS A 49 -12.84 9.01 28.80
N ALA A 50 -14.11 9.20 29.18
CA ALA A 50 -15.10 9.93 28.38
C ALA A 50 -14.66 11.33 27.99
N LYS A 51 -13.97 12.07 28.87
CA LYS A 51 -13.51 13.42 28.51
C LYS A 51 -12.58 13.39 27.30
N GLN A 52 -11.57 12.53 27.33
CA GLN A 52 -10.62 12.39 26.21
C GLN A 52 -11.33 11.85 24.97
N ILE A 53 -12.11 10.78 25.13
CA ILE A 53 -12.86 10.14 24.04
C ILE A 53 -13.76 11.14 23.31
N PHE A 54 -14.57 11.91 24.06
CA PHE A 54 -15.48 12.86 23.44
C PHE A 54 -14.74 14.03 22.80
N MET A 55 -13.59 14.46 23.34
CA MET A 55 -12.77 15.47 22.65
C MET A 55 -12.23 14.95 21.31
N ASP A 56 -11.72 13.71 21.29
CA ASP A 56 -11.23 13.05 20.06
C ASP A 56 -12.35 12.85 19.03
N VAL A 57 -13.51 12.36 19.48
CA VAL A 57 -14.71 12.23 18.64
C VAL A 57 -15.17 13.59 18.11
N THR A 58 -15.18 14.64 18.95
CA THR A 58 -15.60 15.98 18.52
C THR A 58 -14.69 16.53 17.44
N HIS A 59 -13.38 16.49 17.68
CA HIS A 59 -12.39 16.96 16.71
C HIS A 59 -12.52 16.20 15.39
N PHE A 60 -12.68 14.88 15.46
CA PHE A 60 -12.89 14.03 14.29
C PHE A 60 -14.15 14.41 13.50
N LEU A 61 -15.31 14.49 14.15
CA LEU A 61 -16.58 14.80 13.48
C LEU A 61 -16.57 16.16 12.79
N PHE A 62 -15.99 17.18 13.43
CA PHE A 62 -15.83 18.49 12.81
C PHE A 62 -14.82 18.49 11.65
N THR A 63 -13.77 17.65 11.73
CA THR A 63 -12.82 17.47 10.62
C THR A 63 -13.48 16.80 9.41
N MET A 64 -14.41 15.86 9.63
CA MET A 64 -15.18 15.23 8.57
C MET A 64 -16.15 16.20 7.90
N LEU A 65 -16.72 17.14 8.64
CA LEU A 65 -17.60 18.17 8.08
C LEU A 65 -16.85 19.18 7.21
N ASP A 66 -15.73 19.71 7.70
CA ASP A 66 -14.94 20.71 7.00
C ASP A 66 -13.48 20.66 7.49
N LYS A 67 -12.65 19.95 6.74
CA LYS A 67 -11.25 19.68 7.10
C LYS A 67 -10.42 20.95 7.24
N GLU A 68 -10.57 21.91 6.33
CA GLU A 68 -9.79 23.15 6.34
C GLU A 68 -10.21 24.06 7.48
N LYS A 69 -11.53 24.20 7.70
CA LYS A 69 -12.05 24.97 8.83
C LYS A 69 -11.69 24.33 10.17
N ALA A 70 -11.75 23.01 10.29
CA ALA A 70 -11.33 22.30 11.50
C ALA A 70 -9.86 22.53 11.79
N LYS A 71 -8.98 22.38 10.79
CA LYS A 71 -7.54 22.63 10.92
C LYS A 71 -7.26 24.06 11.41
N ALA A 72 -7.92 25.06 10.85
CA ALA A 72 -7.74 26.46 11.25
C ALA A 72 -8.26 26.75 12.67
N ARG A 73 -9.44 26.23 13.02
CA ARG A 73 -10.10 26.53 14.31
C ARG A 73 -9.51 25.78 15.49
N PHE A 74 -9.08 24.53 15.29
CA PHE A 74 -8.55 23.69 16.35
C PHE A 74 -7.03 23.81 16.53
N ALA A 75 -6.29 24.39 15.57
CA ALA A 75 -4.85 24.64 15.70
C ALA A 75 -4.39 25.22 17.05
N PRO A 76 -5.06 26.22 17.67
CA PRO A 76 -4.60 26.79 18.93
C PRO A 76 -4.90 25.92 20.17
N CYS A 77 -5.80 24.95 20.08
CA CYS A 77 -6.32 24.22 21.24
C CYS A 77 -6.25 22.68 21.11
N TRP A 78 -5.67 22.17 20.02
CA TRP A 78 -5.56 20.74 19.74
C TRP A 78 -4.10 20.30 19.61
N PRO A 79 -3.67 19.22 20.31
CA PRO A 79 -4.44 18.39 21.23
C PRO A 79 -4.68 19.06 22.60
N ALA A 80 -5.88 18.87 23.17
CA ALA A 80 -6.32 19.51 24.43
C ALA A 80 -5.74 18.82 25.68
N ARG A 81 -4.42 18.93 25.87
CA ARG A 81 -3.66 18.19 26.91
C ARG A 81 -3.78 18.76 28.32
N ASP A 82 -3.95 20.07 28.44
CA ASP A 82 -4.08 20.76 29.73
C ASP A 82 -5.47 21.38 29.91
N GLU A 83 -5.78 21.84 31.13
CA GLU A 83 -7.10 22.40 31.44
C GLU A 83 -7.42 23.68 30.66
N GLN A 84 -6.41 24.46 30.28
CA GLN A 84 -6.60 25.70 29.53
C GLN A 84 -6.98 25.38 28.09
N LEU A 85 -6.22 24.52 27.42
CA LEU A 85 -6.52 24.05 26.06
C LEU A 85 -7.85 23.31 26.01
N GLN A 86 -8.23 22.59 27.07
CA GLN A 86 -9.57 21.98 27.16
C GLN A 86 -10.69 23.02 27.25
N ARG A 87 -10.47 24.17 27.90
CA ARG A 87 -11.44 25.28 27.91
C ARG A 87 -11.53 25.90 26.53
N ASP A 88 -10.39 26.25 25.94
CA ASP A 88 -10.31 26.86 24.61
C ASP A 88 -10.94 25.95 23.54
N PHE A 89 -10.69 24.64 23.64
CA PHE A 89 -11.33 23.63 22.77
C PHE A 89 -12.86 23.66 22.90
N ARG A 90 -13.39 23.65 24.13
CA ARG A 90 -14.84 23.73 24.35
C ARG A 90 -15.43 25.04 23.84
N ASP A 91 -14.70 26.14 23.90
CA ASP A 91 -15.16 27.43 23.36
C ASP A 91 -15.22 27.41 21.84
N VAL A 92 -14.20 26.88 21.18
CA VAL A 92 -14.19 26.66 19.72
C VAL A 92 -15.37 25.77 19.30
N VAL A 93 -15.55 24.63 19.97
CA VAL A 93 -16.66 23.70 19.72
C VAL A 93 -18.01 24.37 19.93
N SER A 94 -18.17 25.12 21.02
CA SER A 94 -19.41 25.81 21.34
C SER A 94 -19.79 26.84 20.29
N ASN A 95 -18.81 27.62 19.82
CA ASN A 95 -19.04 28.62 18.77
C ASN A 95 -19.43 27.94 17.46
N TRP A 96 -18.80 26.82 17.11
CA TRP A 96 -19.16 26.09 15.89
C TRP A 96 -20.55 25.45 15.99
N PHE A 97 -20.93 24.86 17.12
CA PHE A 97 -22.30 24.36 17.31
C PHE A 97 -23.34 25.47 17.22
N LYS A 98 -23.08 26.67 17.76
CA LYS A 98 -23.97 27.83 17.60
C LYS A 98 -24.11 28.24 16.13
N GLU A 99 -23.04 28.22 15.35
CA GLU A 99 -23.12 28.44 13.90
C GLU A 99 -23.98 27.39 13.20
N LEU A 100 -23.85 26.12 13.59
CA LEU A 100 -24.68 25.03 13.05
C LEU A 100 -26.15 25.16 13.48
N GLN A 101 -26.44 25.65 14.68
CA GLN A 101 -27.81 25.96 15.11
C GLN A 101 -28.44 27.08 14.26
N GLY A 102 -27.63 28.01 13.75
CA GLY A 102 -28.07 29.08 12.87
C GLY A 102 -28.39 28.66 11.42
N ARG A 103 -28.01 27.44 11.00
CA ARG A 103 -28.24 26.94 9.64
C ARG A 103 -29.48 26.06 9.59
N LYS A 104 -30.35 26.29 8.61
CA LYS A 104 -31.63 25.56 8.45
C LYS A 104 -31.46 24.04 8.36
N GLU A 105 -30.39 23.58 7.72
CA GLU A 105 -30.13 22.16 7.44
C GLU A 105 -29.60 21.41 8.67
N SER A 106 -28.71 22.03 9.46
CA SER A 106 -28.11 21.40 10.65
C SER A 106 -28.89 21.64 11.94
N ALA A 107 -29.68 22.71 12.03
CA ALA A 107 -30.39 23.09 13.25
C ALA A 107 -31.18 21.93 13.92
N PRO A 108 -31.90 21.06 13.19
CA PRO A 108 -32.64 19.96 13.82
C PRO A 108 -31.75 18.91 14.52
N PHE A 109 -30.52 18.72 14.03
CA PHE A 109 -29.57 17.75 14.56
C PHE A 109 -28.80 18.25 15.79
N VAL A 110 -28.68 19.57 15.93
CA VAL A 110 -27.96 20.21 17.04
C VAL A 110 -28.88 21.05 17.94
N ALA A 111 -30.20 20.89 17.83
CA ALA A 111 -31.19 21.66 18.58
C ALA A 111 -31.04 21.51 20.11
N GLY A 112 -30.59 20.34 20.58
CA GLY A 112 -30.35 20.07 22.01
C GLY A 112 -29.06 20.66 22.57
N PHE A 113 -28.23 21.31 21.73
CA PHE A 113 -26.94 21.82 22.17
C PHE A 113 -27.07 23.02 23.14
N HIS A 114 -26.38 22.89 24.26
CA HIS A 114 -26.04 23.96 25.21
C HIS A 114 -24.62 23.71 25.73
N GLN A 115 -23.91 24.75 26.14
CA GLN A 115 -22.47 24.66 26.45
C GLN A 115 -22.17 23.66 27.58
N ASP A 116 -23.05 23.54 28.56
CA ASP A 116 -22.85 22.63 29.70
C ASP A 116 -22.85 21.14 29.31
N VAL A 117 -23.42 20.79 28.13
CA VAL A 117 -23.38 19.41 27.61
C VAL A 117 -21.94 18.92 27.47
N LEU A 118 -21.05 19.81 27.03
CA LEU A 118 -19.64 19.49 26.78
C LEU A 118 -18.85 19.22 28.07
N LEU A 119 -19.35 19.64 29.23
CA LEU A 119 -18.72 19.40 30.53
C LEU A 119 -19.01 17.99 31.05
N TYR A 120 -20.09 17.38 30.60
CA TYR A 120 -20.60 16.11 31.12
C TYR A 120 -20.85 15.10 29.99
N PRO A 121 -19.79 14.56 29.37
CA PRO A 121 -19.88 13.70 28.20
C PRO A 121 -20.66 12.39 28.43
N THR A 122 -20.76 11.94 29.68
CA THR A 122 -21.50 10.73 30.06
C THR A 122 -23.00 10.95 30.28
N ARG A 123 -23.48 12.20 30.24
CA ARG A 123 -24.91 12.47 30.43
C ARG A 123 -25.70 12.07 29.18
N PRO A 124 -26.93 11.56 29.34
CA PRO A 124 -27.79 11.18 28.22
C PRO A 124 -27.95 12.27 27.15
N ALA A 125 -28.12 13.53 27.57
CA ALA A 125 -28.24 14.67 26.67
C ALA A 125 -26.99 14.86 25.78
N CYS A 126 -25.78 14.54 26.28
CA CYS A 126 -24.56 14.59 25.48
C CYS A 126 -24.53 13.45 24.49
N ILE A 127 -24.79 12.22 24.95
CA ILE A 127 -24.76 11.04 24.08
C ILE A 127 -25.80 11.17 22.96
N GLU A 128 -27.00 11.65 23.26
CA GLU A 128 -28.03 11.93 22.27
C GLU A 128 -27.60 13.03 21.28
N LEU A 129 -27.07 14.15 21.78
CA LEU A 129 -26.57 15.23 20.91
C LEU A 129 -25.53 14.70 19.93
N TYR A 130 -24.56 13.91 20.40
CA TYR A 130 -23.51 13.36 19.54
C TYR A 130 -24.06 12.31 18.57
N ALA A 131 -25.05 11.50 18.97
CA ALA A 131 -25.71 10.58 18.05
C ALA A 131 -26.37 11.35 16.88
N HIS A 132 -27.14 12.40 17.18
CA HIS A 132 -27.76 13.26 16.16
C HIS A 132 -26.73 14.02 15.33
N PHE A 133 -25.69 14.54 15.97
CA PHE A 133 -24.63 15.27 15.29
C PHE A 133 -23.84 14.38 14.33
N THR A 134 -23.48 13.16 14.74
CA THR A 134 -22.82 12.19 13.85
C THR A 134 -23.70 11.81 12.67
N ALA A 135 -25.02 11.70 12.87
CA ALA A 135 -25.96 11.49 11.76
C ALA A 135 -25.93 12.65 10.74
N TYR A 136 -25.83 13.89 11.23
CA TYR A 136 -25.65 15.06 10.37
C TYR A 136 -24.32 15.03 9.61
N VAL A 137 -23.23 14.61 10.26
CA VAL A 137 -21.92 14.45 9.61
C VAL A 137 -21.99 13.40 8.49
N LEU A 138 -22.56 12.23 8.77
CA LEU A 138 -22.77 11.18 7.77
C LEU A 138 -23.57 11.69 6.57
N GLN A 139 -24.66 12.42 6.82
CA GLN A 139 -25.46 13.02 5.76
C GLN A 139 -24.64 14.03 4.93
N SER A 140 -23.85 14.88 5.58
CA SER A 140 -22.99 15.86 4.90
C SER A 140 -21.94 15.18 4.03
N CYS A 141 -21.37 14.06 4.48
CA CYS A 141 -20.44 13.25 3.69
C CYS A 141 -21.13 12.67 2.44
N LEU A 142 -22.37 12.18 2.54
CA LEU A 142 -23.15 11.67 1.41
C LEU A 142 -23.57 12.76 0.41
N ASP A 143 -23.94 13.94 0.90
CA ASP A 143 -24.33 15.05 0.02
C ASP A 143 -23.13 15.51 -0.83
N ASN A 144 -21.92 15.46 -0.26
CA ASN A 144 -20.67 15.78 -0.96
C ASN A 144 -20.28 14.76 -2.06
N THR A 145 -20.81 13.53 -2.05
CA THR A 145 -20.60 12.55 -3.13
C THR A 145 -21.60 12.68 -4.28
N GLY A 146 -22.48 13.70 -4.26
CA GLY A 146 -23.47 13.95 -5.30
C GLY A 146 -24.81 13.21 -5.10
N TYR A 147 -25.04 12.63 -3.92
CA TYR A 147 -26.28 11.95 -3.58
C TYR A 147 -27.40 12.96 -3.24
N LYS A 148 -28.21 13.36 -4.23
CA LYS A 148 -29.37 14.25 -3.99
C LYS A 148 -30.51 13.52 -3.30
N ARG A 149 -30.72 13.75 -2.00
CA ARG A 149 -32.05 13.56 -1.37
C ARG A 149 -32.43 14.72 -0.47
N MET A 150 -33.73 15.03 -0.47
CA MET A 150 -34.37 15.93 0.47
C MET A 150 -34.64 15.21 1.79
N PHE A 151 -34.17 15.77 2.90
CA PHE A 151 -34.45 15.26 4.23
C PHE A 151 -35.85 15.70 4.69
N SER A 152 -36.64 14.79 5.27
CA SER A 152 -37.73 15.15 6.18
C SER A 152 -37.30 14.76 7.60
N TYR A 153 -36.97 15.74 8.43
CA TYR A 153 -36.67 15.51 9.84
C TYR A 153 -37.95 15.04 10.56
N VAL A 154 -37.93 13.83 11.12
CA VAL A 154 -39.01 13.33 11.99
C VAL A 154 -38.42 13.09 13.38
N PRO A 155 -38.85 13.81 14.43
CA PRO A 155 -38.06 13.95 15.67
C PRO A 155 -37.87 12.71 16.55
N LYS A 156 -38.37 11.51 16.19
CA LYS A 156 -38.33 10.32 17.06
C LYS A 156 -38.38 9.03 16.24
N GLY A 157 -37.28 8.28 16.16
CA GLY A 157 -37.36 6.89 15.70
C GLY A 157 -36.03 6.21 15.46
N ARG A 158 -35.72 5.17 16.27
CA ARG A 158 -34.58 4.24 16.13
C ARG A 158 -34.39 3.71 14.70
N LYS A 159 -35.47 3.54 13.94
CA LYS A 159 -35.44 3.10 12.53
C LYS A 159 -34.70 4.07 11.61
N MET A 160 -34.77 5.38 11.86
CA MET A 160 -34.18 6.40 10.99
C MET A 160 -32.65 6.28 10.91
N MET A 161 -31.97 6.09 12.05
CA MET A 161 -30.51 6.04 12.05
C MET A 161 -29.99 4.73 11.46
N LEU A 162 -30.66 3.61 11.77
CA LEU A 162 -30.38 2.32 11.13
C LEU A 162 -30.59 2.37 9.61
N ASP A 163 -31.67 3.00 9.14
CA ASP A 163 -31.92 3.19 7.70
C ASP A 163 -30.82 4.05 7.07
N LYS A 164 -30.33 5.10 7.76
CA LYS A 164 -29.27 5.99 7.25
C LYS A 164 -27.90 5.32 7.20
N MET A 165 -27.57 4.58 8.24
CA MET A 165 -26.37 3.75 8.27
C MET A 165 -26.40 2.72 7.14
N LEU A 166 -27.54 2.04 6.97
CA LEU A 166 -27.72 1.11 5.86
C LEU A 166 -27.58 1.80 4.50
N GLU A 167 -28.14 3.00 4.32
CA GLU A 167 -28.00 3.78 3.09
C GLU A 167 -26.54 4.15 2.79
N TYR A 168 -25.79 4.60 3.81
CA TYR A 168 -24.36 4.91 3.66
C TYR A 168 -23.55 3.67 3.30
N GLU A 169 -23.76 2.57 4.04
CA GLU A 169 -23.02 1.33 3.82
C GLU A 169 -23.29 0.76 2.43
N VAL A 170 -24.55 0.76 1.99
CA VAL A 170 -24.93 0.35 0.63
C VAL A 170 -24.26 1.23 -0.43
N HIS A 171 -24.12 2.53 -0.18
CA HIS A 171 -23.42 3.43 -1.09
C HIS A 171 -21.91 3.11 -1.17
N CYS A 172 -21.26 2.93 -0.02
CA CYS A 172 -19.84 2.54 0.04
C CYS A 172 -19.58 1.20 -0.65
N CYS A 173 -20.43 0.19 -0.41
CA CYS A 173 -20.35 -1.09 -1.12
C CYS A 173 -20.49 -0.91 -2.64
N ARG A 174 -21.45 -0.10 -3.10
CA ARG A 174 -21.64 0.15 -4.55
C ARG A 174 -20.46 0.88 -5.18
N ALA A 175 -19.85 1.82 -4.46
CA ALA A 175 -18.65 2.51 -4.93
C ALA A 175 -17.46 1.55 -5.05
N ALA A 176 -17.23 0.71 -4.03
CA ALA A 176 -16.21 -0.32 -4.05
C ALA A 176 -16.45 -1.37 -5.16
N GLU A 177 -17.70 -1.78 -5.37
CA GLU A 177 -18.08 -2.66 -6.47
C GLU A 177 -17.84 -2.03 -7.85
N ALA A 178 -18.05 -0.72 -8.00
CA ALA A 178 -17.75 -0.01 -9.24
C ALA A 178 -16.24 0.03 -9.49
N GLU A 179 -15.43 0.33 -8.47
CA GLU A 179 -13.97 0.32 -8.57
C GLU A 179 -13.44 -1.09 -8.91
N LEU A 180 -13.97 -2.12 -8.25
CA LEU A 180 -13.63 -3.52 -8.56
C LEU A 180 -14.01 -3.89 -10.00
N LYS A 181 -15.17 -3.44 -10.50
CA LYS A 181 -15.57 -3.66 -11.90
C LYS A 181 -14.61 -2.99 -12.88
N ASP A 182 -14.17 -1.77 -12.60
CA ASP A 182 -13.20 -1.06 -13.44
C ASP A 182 -11.83 -1.77 -13.43
N GLN A 183 -11.39 -2.27 -12.27
CA GLN A 183 -10.18 -3.08 -12.16
C GLN A 183 -10.29 -4.39 -12.95
N ILE A 184 -11.41 -5.11 -12.82
CA ILE A 184 -11.66 -6.34 -13.58
C ILE A 184 -11.59 -6.05 -15.09
N LYS A 185 -12.27 -5.00 -15.55
CA LYS A 185 -12.24 -4.59 -16.96
C LYS A 185 -10.82 -4.27 -17.43
N SER A 186 -10.03 -3.56 -16.62
CA SER A 186 -8.62 -3.29 -16.95
C SER A 186 -7.79 -4.56 -17.06
N VAL A 187 -8.00 -5.53 -16.18
CA VAL A 187 -7.30 -6.83 -16.23
C VAL A 187 -7.73 -7.64 -17.45
N GLU A 188 -9.01 -7.63 -17.81
CA GLU A 188 -9.52 -8.27 -19.02
C GLU A 188 -8.93 -7.65 -20.29
N GLU A 189 -8.86 -6.32 -20.37
CA GLU A 189 -8.24 -5.61 -21.50
C GLU A 189 -6.74 -5.93 -21.61
N ALA A 190 -6.02 -5.94 -20.48
CA ALA A 190 -4.61 -6.33 -20.43
C ALA A 190 -4.39 -7.80 -20.83
N GLY A 191 -5.26 -8.70 -20.37
CA GLY A 191 -5.26 -10.11 -20.75
C GLY A 191 -5.52 -10.30 -22.25
N ALA A 192 -6.49 -9.57 -22.81
CA ALA A 192 -6.78 -9.59 -24.24
C ALA A 192 -5.64 -9.02 -25.09
N ALA A 193 -4.91 -8.02 -24.59
CA ALA A 193 -3.70 -7.50 -25.24
C ALA A 193 -2.56 -8.54 -25.20
N TYR A 194 -2.35 -9.19 -24.05
CA TYR A 194 -1.35 -10.25 -23.91
C TYR A 194 -1.62 -11.44 -24.83
N ILE A 195 -2.87 -11.91 -24.93
CA ILE A 195 -3.25 -13.00 -25.85
C ILE A 195 -2.98 -12.60 -27.31
N ARG A 196 -3.29 -11.36 -27.69
CA ARG A 196 -3.02 -10.86 -29.05
C ARG A 196 -1.52 -10.85 -29.36
N GLU A 197 -0.70 -10.40 -28.43
CA GLU A 197 0.75 -10.39 -28.57
C GLU A 197 1.32 -11.81 -28.67
N GLN A 198 0.83 -12.75 -27.86
CA GLN A 198 1.26 -14.15 -27.93
C GLN A 198 0.88 -14.82 -29.25
N ARG A 199 -0.33 -14.55 -29.78
CA ARG A 199 -0.72 -15.04 -31.11
C ARG A 199 0.18 -14.48 -32.20
N LYS A 200 0.50 -13.18 -32.16
CA LYS A 200 1.43 -12.58 -33.12
C LYS A 200 2.80 -13.23 -33.08
N ARG A 201 3.35 -13.48 -31.88
CA ARG A 201 4.62 -14.20 -31.73
C ARG A 201 4.56 -15.63 -32.27
N GLN A 202 3.44 -16.31 -32.08
CA GLN A 202 3.21 -17.64 -32.63
C GLN A 202 3.19 -17.59 -34.16
N ASP A 203 2.44 -16.66 -34.75
CA ASP A 203 2.37 -16.48 -36.21
C ASP A 203 3.76 -16.16 -36.79
N ASP A 204 4.51 -15.25 -36.15
CA ASP A 204 5.89 -14.91 -36.55
C ASP A 204 6.84 -16.12 -36.46
N ALA A 205 6.70 -16.94 -35.40
CA ALA A 205 7.47 -18.17 -35.23
C ALA A 205 7.10 -19.22 -36.28
N GLU A 206 5.82 -19.37 -36.63
CA GLU A 206 5.34 -20.27 -37.68
C GLU A 206 5.89 -19.86 -39.06
N VAL A 207 5.87 -18.55 -39.37
CA VAL A 207 6.48 -18.01 -40.59
C VAL A 207 7.98 -18.30 -40.62
N LYS A 208 8.69 -18.09 -39.51
CA LYS A 208 10.13 -18.37 -39.40
C LYS A 208 10.43 -19.86 -39.57
N ILE A 209 9.65 -20.75 -38.93
CA ILE A 209 9.76 -22.20 -39.09
C ILE A 209 9.54 -22.59 -40.54
N LYS A 210 8.52 -22.05 -41.20
CA LYS A 210 8.25 -22.32 -42.62
C LYS A 210 9.43 -21.90 -43.51
N CYS A 211 9.95 -20.69 -43.33
CA CYS A 211 11.11 -20.20 -44.07
C CYS A 211 12.36 -21.06 -43.83
N LEU A 212 12.61 -21.48 -42.59
CA LEU A 212 13.72 -22.37 -42.27
C LEU A 212 13.54 -23.76 -42.90
N ARG A 213 12.32 -24.32 -42.93
CA ARG A 213 12.02 -25.57 -43.62
C ARG A 213 12.23 -25.47 -45.12
N GLU A 214 11.77 -24.39 -45.75
CA GLU A 214 11.98 -24.13 -47.17
C GLU A 214 13.48 -23.99 -47.49
N LYS A 215 14.23 -23.26 -46.66
CA LYS A 215 15.70 -23.15 -46.78
C LYS A 215 16.38 -24.52 -46.67
N LEU A 216 15.99 -25.32 -45.67
CA LEU A 216 16.52 -26.66 -45.47
C LEU A 216 16.21 -27.58 -46.67
N GLN A 217 15.02 -27.45 -47.26
CA GLN A 217 14.64 -28.22 -48.47
C GLN A 217 15.34 -27.73 -49.73
N SER A 218 15.72 -26.44 -49.79
CA SER A 218 16.46 -25.85 -50.91
C SER A 218 17.98 -26.02 -50.82
N MET A 219 18.50 -26.43 -49.66
CA MET A 219 19.90 -26.83 -49.52
C MET A 219 20.07 -28.20 -50.16
N ASP A 220 20.83 -28.25 -51.26
CA ASP A 220 21.19 -29.51 -51.92
C ASP A 220 21.93 -30.41 -50.93
N THR A 221 21.54 -31.69 -50.85
CA THR A 221 22.14 -32.71 -49.97
C THR A 221 23.66 -32.81 -50.11
N THR A 222 24.19 -32.52 -51.30
CA THR A 222 25.64 -32.50 -51.57
C THR A 222 26.38 -31.35 -50.89
N THR A 223 25.74 -30.19 -50.68
CA THR A 223 26.35 -29.06 -49.95
C THR A 223 26.39 -29.28 -48.45
N VAL A 224 25.40 -30.00 -47.90
CA VAL A 224 25.37 -30.39 -46.48
C VAL A 224 26.45 -31.46 -46.21
N GLU A 225 26.53 -32.49 -47.04
CA GLU A 225 27.56 -33.53 -46.92
C GLU A 225 28.98 -32.99 -47.12
N PHE A 226 29.17 -31.98 -47.98
CA PHE A 226 30.45 -31.30 -48.16
C PHE A 226 30.85 -30.51 -46.91
N ALA A 227 29.94 -29.72 -46.34
CA ALA A 227 30.21 -28.93 -45.14
C ALA A 227 30.43 -29.81 -43.89
N GLU A 228 29.71 -30.93 -43.76
CA GLU A 228 29.95 -31.91 -42.68
C GLU A 228 31.31 -32.59 -42.82
N ARG A 229 31.76 -32.87 -44.06
CA ARG A 229 33.08 -33.44 -44.32
C ARG A 229 34.20 -32.43 -44.01
N GLU A 230 34.06 -31.18 -44.46
CA GLU A 230 35.03 -30.11 -44.19
C GLU A 230 35.14 -29.78 -42.68
N SER A 231 34.01 -29.80 -41.95
CA SER A 231 34.02 -29.64 -40.50
C SER A 231 34.71 -30.79 -39.78
N LYS A 232 34.61 -32.02 -40.30
CA LYS A 232 35.27 -33.18 -39.73
C LYS A 232 36.79 -33.11 -39.96
N ASP A 233 37.19 -32.78 -41.18
CA ASP A 233 38.60 -32.63 -41.55
C ASP A 233 39.28 -31.54 -40.69
N PHE A 234 38.59 -30.43 -40.42
CA PHE A 234 39.09 -29.38 -39.53
C PHE A 234 39.21 -29.83 -38.06
N CYS A 235 38.26 -30.61 -37.54
CA CYS A 235 38.35 -31.16 -36.19
C CYS A 235 39.54 -32.13 -36.07
N ASP A 236 39.76 -32.98 -37.08
CA ASP A 236 40.89 -33.91 -37.12
C ASP A 236 42.23 -33.12 -37.15
N GLU A 237 42.32 -32.01 -37.90
CA GLU A 237 43.50 -31.11 -37.89
C GLU A 237 43.75 -30.45 -36.52
N VAL A 238 42.69 -30.03 -35.82
CA VAL A 238 42.81 -29.44 -34.47
C VAL A 238 43.30 -30.48 -33.46
N ASP A 239 42.84 -31.72 -33.56
CA ASP A 239 43.28 -32.83 -32.71
C ASP A 239 44.75 -33.20 -32.99
N ASP A 240 45.19 -33.17 -34.25
CA ASP A 240 46.59 -33.35 -34.63
C ASP A 240 47.48 -32.24 -34.04
N VAL A 241 47.04 -30.99 -34.09
CA VAL A 241 47.76 -29.86 -33.47
C VAL A 241 47.83 -30.00 -31.96
N ALA A 242 46.75 -30.45 -31.31
CA ALA A 242 46.75 -30.70 -29.88
C ALA A 242 47.73 -31.83 -29.50
N SER A 243 47.79 -32.89 -30.30
CA SER A 243 48.74 -33.99 -30.11
C SER A 243 50.20 -33.52 -30.27
N PHE A 244 50.47 -32.63 -31.23
CA PHE A 244 51.79 -32.06 -31.44
C PHE A 244 52.24 -31.22 -30.24
N LEU A 245 51.35 -30.38 -29.69
CA LEU A 245 51.64 -29.58 -28.50
C LEU A 245 51.94 -30.45 -27.28
N ASP A 246 51.21 -31.55 -27.07
CA ASP A 246 51.50 -32.51 -25.99
C ASP A 246 52.87 -33.18 -26.17
N THR A 247 53.26 -33.50 -27.41
CA THR A 247 54.62 -34.00 -27.68
C THR A 247 55.70 -32.94 -27.47
N TRP A 248 55.40 -31.67 -27.74
CA TRP A 248 56.31 -30.55 -27.53
C TRP A 248 56.53 -30.29 -26.04
N GLU A 249 55.48 -30.30 -25.21
CA GLU A 249 55.62 -30.19 -23.75
C GLU A 249 56.46 -31.33 -23.16
N LYS A 250 56.27 -32.56 -23.66
CA LYS A 250 57.11 -33.71 -23.29
C LYS A 250 58.58 -33.49 -23.68
N PHE A 251 58.83 -32.93 -24.87
CA PHE A 251 60.19 -32.60 -25.31
C PHE A 251 60.82 -31.51 -24.44
N GLU A 252 60.11 -30.42 -24.15
CA GLU A 252 60.57 -29.35 -23.24
C GLU A 252 60.88 -29.88 -21.85
N SER A 253 60.06 -30.80 -21.33
CA SER A 253 60.32 -31.49 -20.06
C SER A 253 61.62 -32.30 -20.10
N VAL A 254 61.87 -33.05 -21.18
CA VAL A 254 63.11 -33.81 -21.36
C VAL A 254 64.32 -32.87 -21.45
N VAL A 255 64.25 -31.80 -22.24
CA VAL A 255 65.33 -30.81 -22.37
C VAL A 255 65.60 -30.10 -21.04
N SER A 256 64.55 -29.72 -20.32
CA SER A 256 64.67 -29.10 -18.99
C SER A 256 65.34 -30.06 -18.01
N SER A 257 64.94 -31.34 -18.01
CA SER A 257 65.57 -32.36 -17.16
C SER A 257 67.04 -32.63 -17.53
N LEU A 258 67.40 -32.48 -18.82
CA LEU A 258 68.79 -32.60 -19.30
C LEU A 258 69.63 -31.40 -18.89
N ALA A 259 69.06 -30.19 -18.97
CA ALA A 259 69.69 -28.95 -18.54
C ALA A 259 69.94 -28.95 -17.01
N ASP A 260 69.00 -29.46 -16.23
CA ASP A 260 69.17 -29.62 -14.78
C ASP A 260 70.24 -30.67 -14.44
N ARG A 261 70.29 -31.82 -15.14
CA ARG A 261 71.38 -32.80 -14.99
C ARG A 261 72.75 -32.26 -15.40
N SER A 262 72.81 -31.40 -16.42
CA SER A 262 74.06 -30.74 -16.82
C SER A 262 74.55 -29.76 -15.76
N ARG A 263 73.64 -29.12 -15.02
CA ARG A 263 73.97 -28.23 -13.89
C ARG A 263 74.48 -28.97 -12.66
N GLU A 264 74.02 -30.20 -12.41
CA GLU A 264 74.52 -31.03 -11.30
C GLU A 264 75.91 -31.64 -11.57
N GLY A 265 76.36 -31.68 -12.83
CA GLY A 265 77.61 -32.34 -13.25
C GLY A 265 78.84 -31.43 -13.41
N THR A 266 78.76 -30.12 -13.15
CA THR A 266 79.88 -29.18 -13.33
C THR A 266 80.13 -28.31 -12.10
N THR A 267 80.72 -28.90 -11.07
CA THR A 267 81.58 -28.17 -10.11
C THR A 267 83.05 -28.48 -10.43
N PHE A 268 83.67 -27.60 -11.21
CA PHE A 268 85.13 -27.47 -11.25
C PHE A 268 85.45 -26.01 -10.85
N ASP A 269 86.04 -25.88 -9.65
CA ASP A 269 86.64 -24.69 -9.03
C ASP A 269 85.75 -23.46 -8.76
N GLY A 270 85.10 -23.48 -7.59
CA GLY A 270 85.36 -22.44 -6.58
C GLY A 270 84.85 -21.01 -6.78
N ALA A 271 83.85 -20.75 -7.63
CA ALA A 271 83.22 -19.42 -7.74
C ALA A 271 81.71 -19.47 -7.46
N GLN A 272 81.28 -18.89 -6.33
CA GLN A 272 79.88 -18.56 -6.08
C GLN A 272 79.48 -17.40 -7.00
N PHE A 273 78.66 -17.67 -8.02
CA PHE A 273 77.90 -16.61 -8.67
C PHE A 273 76.59 -16.40 -7.91
N GLN A 274 76.61 -15.47 -6.96
CA GLN A 274 75.42 -14.71 -6.61
C GLN A 274 75.15 -13.72 -7.74
N GLY A 275 73.90 -13.64 -8.19
CA GLY A 275 73.50 -12.61 -9.15
C GLY A 275 72.12 -12.86 -9.74
N ASP A 276 71.10 -12.41 -9.01
CA ASP A 276 69.84 -11.96 -9.59
C ASP A 276 70.12 -11.15 -10.87
N GLY A 277 69.56 -11.59 -12.00
CA GLY A 277 69.71 -10.89 -13.27
C GLY A 277 68.78 -11.46 -14.34
N LYS A 278 67.69 -10.72 -14.62
CA LYS A 278 66.86 -10.90 -15.82
C LYS A 278 67.76 -10.93 -17.06
N LEU A 279 67.71 -12.02 -17.82
CA LEU A 279 68.27 -12.07 -19.17
C LEU A 279 67.31 -11.36 -20.12
N ASP A 280 67.68 -10.13 -20.50
CA ASP A 280 67.06 -9.41 -21.59
C ASP A 280 67.30 -10.16 -22.92
N MET A 281 66.21 -10.50 -23.60
CA MET A 281 66.26 -10.97 -24.98
C MET A 281 66.49 -9.78 -25.91
N VAL A 282 67.65 -9.79 -26.57
CA VAL A 282 67.95 -8.91 -27.70
C VAL A 282 66.94 -9.20 -28.83
N ARG A 283 66.06 -8.23 -29.11
CA ARG A 283 65.25 -8.21 -30.34
C ARG A 283 66.13 -7.81 -31.52
N SER A 284 66.37 -8.76 -32.43
CA SER A 284 66.82 -8.45 -33.78
C SER A 284 65.64 -7.99 -34.63
N ARG A 285 65.89 -6.95 -35.44
CA ARG A 285 64.95 -6.30 -36.37
C ARG A 285 64.49 -7.22 -37.50
#